data_AF-A0A532EM64-F1
#
_entry.id   AF-A0A532EM64-F1
#
_cell.length_a   1.000
_cell.length_b   1.000
_cell.length_c   1.000
_cell.angle_alpha   90.00
_cell.angle_beta   90.00
_cell.angle_gamma   90.00
#
_symmetry.space_group_name_H-M   'P 1'
#
loop_
_entity.id
_entity.type
_entity.pdbx_description
1 polymer ?
#
loop_
_entity_poly.entity_id
_entity_poly.type
_entity_poly.pdbx_seq_one_letter_code
_entity_poly.pdbx_strand_id
1 'polypeptide(L)'
;MNQEDRSPRSGIILPRRTALATLGVAATVGLLGLVQRGGLVYALTREERDKITPDEIIARGKKGNERFLSGKRKTGLLDKIRPAIEATQYDGDRTAKNYPFVNAVARKNVELTMAGIRAGSSVLKGLEDKGGIKIAGAMYSIETGAVEFFS
;
A
#
# COMPACT_ATOMS: atom_id res chain seq x y z
N MET A 1 -32.80 -63.72 -5.50
CA MET A 1 -31.78 -63.05 -6.33
C MET A 1 -31.90 -61.54 -6.10
N ASN A 2 -31.03 -61.03 -5.24
CA ASN A 2 -30.60 -59.65 -4.96
C ASN A 2 -31.63 -58.51 -4.97
N GLN A 3 -32.12 -58.17 -3.76
CA GLN A 3 -32.40 -56.79 -3.38
C GLN A 3 -31.07 -56.12 -3.02
N GLU A 4 -30.72 -55.04 -3.71
CA GLU A 4 -29.55 -54.24 -3.38
C GLU A 4 -29.99 -52.93 -2.72
N ASP A 5 -29.56 -52.84 -1.47
CA ASP A 5 -29.54 -51.73 -0.52
C ASP A 5 -29.49 -50.33 -1.16
N ARG A 6 -30.57 -49.55 -0.94
CA ARG A 6 -30.56 -48.10 -1.09
C ARG A 6 -30.70 -47.45 0.28
N SER A 7 -29.58 -47.19 0.93
CA SER A 7 -29.48 -46.32 2.09
C SER A 7 -29.21 -44.86 1.63
N PRO A 8 -30.06 -43.88 1.98
CA PRO A 8 -29.78 -42.46 1.79
C PRO A 8 -29.24 -41.83 3.08
N ARG A 9 -28.52 -40.71 2.96
CA ARG A 9 -28.12 -39.66 3.94
C ARG A 9 -26.60 -39.40 3.82
N SER A 10 -26.07 -38.19 3.82
CA SER A 10 -26.52 -36.96 4.47
C SER A 10 -25.81 -35.76 3.80
N GLY A 11 -26.55 -34.71 3.46
CA GLY A 11 -25.95 -33.41 3.14
C GLY A 11 -25.61 -32.66 4.43
N ILE A 12 -24.41 -32.12 4.53
CA ILE A 12 -24.05 -31.15 5.58
C ILE A 12 -24.03 -29.76 4.94
N ILE A 13 -25.12 -29.02 5.19
CA ILE A 13 -25.21 -27.58 4.94
C ILE A 13 -24.40 -26.89 6.05
N LEU A 14 -23.26 -26.29 5.71
CA LEU A 14 -22.40 -25.61 6.68
C LEU A 14 -22.91 -24.18 6.95
N PRO A 15 -23.29 -23.81 8.20
CA PRO A 15 -23.76 -22.46 8.50
C PRO A 15 -22.60 -21.46 8.52
N ARG A 16 -22.83 -20.27 7.93
CA ARG A 16 -21.85 -19.18 7.67
C ARG A 16 -21.26 -18.46 8.90
N ARG A 17 -21.26 -19.05 10.10
CA ARG A 17 -20.98 -18.29 11.35
C ARG A 17 -20.19 -19.07 12.41
N THR A 18 -19.09 -19.73 12.05
CA THR A 18 -18.07 -20.23 13.01
C THR A 18 -16.84 -20.68 12.20
N ALA A 19 -15.84 -19.81 12.01
CA ALA A 19 -14.60 -19.73 12.79
C ALA A 19 -13.68 -20.97 12.63
N LEU A 20 -12.55 -20.84 11.95
CA LEU A 20 -11.21 -20.97 12.57
C LEU A 20 -10.10 -20.69 11.56
N ALA A 21 -9.21 -19.78 11.94
CA ALA A 21 -7.93 -19.58 11.30
C ALA A 21 -7.00 -20.77 11.64
N THR A 22 -6.68 -21.58 10.64
CA THR A 22 -5.60 -22.58 10.64
C THR A 22 -4.99 -22.57 9.23
N LEU A 23 -3.85 -21.92 9.03
CA LEU A 23 -2.47 -22.38 9.23
C LEU A 23 -1.81 -22.74 7.88
N GLY A 24 -0.87 -21.90 7.46
CA GLY A 24 0.25 -22.29 6.61
C GLY A 24 1.53 -21.79 7.27
N VAL A 25 2.23 -22.66 8.01
CA VAL A 25 3.49 -22.39 8.71
C VAL A 25 4.66 -22.95 7.91
N ALA A 26 5.66 -22.11 7.65
CA ALA A 26 7.11 -22.36 7.75
C ALA A 26 7.85 -21.21 7.01
N ALA A 27 8.82 -20.50 7.58
CA ALA A 27 10.06 -21.07 8.09
C ALA A 27 10.73 -20.24 9.22
N THR A 28 11.27 -21.01 10.16
CA THR A 28 12.50 -20.83 10.97
C THR A 28 12.58 -19.74 12.04
N VAL A 29 12.61 -20.24 13.27
CA VAL A 29 13.21 -19.63 14.46
C VAL A 29 14.69 -19.33 14.22
N GLY A 30 15.06 -18.07 14.42
CA GLY A 30 16.42 -17.57 14.60
C GLY A 30 16.29 -16.17 15.20
N LEU A 31 17.18 -15.81 16.12
CA LEU A 31 17.23 -14.46 16.70
C LEU A 31 17.03 -13.37 15.62
N LEU A 32 16.35 -12.27 15.99
CA LEU A 32 16.34 -10.96 15.31
C LEU A 32 15.30 -10.73 14.18
N GLY A 33 14.63 -9.57 14.25
CA GLY A 33 13.89 -8.95 13.14
C GLY A 33 12.38 -9.17 13.22
N LEU A 34 11.55 -8.13 13.37
CA LEU A 34 11.02 -7.46 12.18
C LEU A 34 11.45 -8.16 10.88
N VAL A 35 10.71 -9.17 10.45
CA VAL A 35 10.65 -9.50 9.03
C VAL A 35 9.90 -8.33 8.37
N GLN A 36 10.64 -7.29 8.00
CA GLN A 36 10.17 -6.34 6.99
C GLN A 36 10.18 -7.06 5.64
N ARG A 37 9.14 -7.85 5.37
CA ARG A 37 8.74 -8.19 4.00
C ARG A 37 7.30 -7.75 3.81
N GLY A 38 7.12 -6.66 3.07
CA GLY A 38 5.84 -6.26 2.48
C GLY A 38 4.71 -6.03 3.48
N GLY A 39 4.68 -4.87 4.12
CA GLY A 39 3.42 -4.20 4.49
C GLY A 39 2.47 -4.84 5.53
N LEU A 40 2.76 -6.01 6.11
CA LEU A 40 1.88 -6.63 7.09
C LEU A 40 2.42 -6.50 8.53
N VAL A 41 1.61 -5.90 9.39
CA VAL A 41 1.80 -5.83 10.84
C VAL A 41 1.13 -7.07 11.43
N TYR A 42 1.91 -7.99 12.01
CA TYR A 42 1.37 -9.12 12.75
C TYR A 42 1.20 -8.73 14.23
N ALA A 43 0.02 -8.99 14.79
CA ALA A 43 -0.17 -8.96 16.24
C ALA A 43 0.55 -10.15 16.86
N LEU A 44 1.26 -9.92 17.97
CA LEU A 44 1.94 -10.98 18.72
C LEU A 44 0.93 -12.02 19.21
N THR A 45 1.33 -13.30 19.23
CA THR A 45 0.52 -14.30 19.92
C THR A 45 0.55 -14.05 21.43
N ARG A 46 -0.38 -14.67 22.16
CA ARG A 46 -0.44 -14.53 23.62
C ARG A 46 0.85 -15.07 24.27
N GLU A 47 1.36 -16.19 23.76
CA GLU A 47 2.58 -16.83 24.23
C GLU A 47 3.83 -15.99 23.94
N GLU A 48 3.85 -15.27 22.82
CA GLU A 48 4.94 -14.34 22.47
C GLU A 48 4.87 -13.06 23.29
N ARG A 49 3.66 -12.55 23.54
CA ARG A 49 3.44 -11.36 24.37
C ARG A 49 3.87 -11.61 25.82
N ASP A 50 3.53 -12.77 26.37
CA ASP A 50 3.80 -13.10 27.77
C ASP A 50 5.31 -13.38 28.03
N LYS A 51 6.11 -13.56 26.96
CA LYS A 51 7.58 -13.67 27.00
C LYS A 51 8.32 -12.34 26.97
N ILE A 52 7.64 -11.23 26.63
CA ILE A 52 8.28 -9.91 26.56
C ILE A 52 8.36 -9.34 27.98
N THR A 53 9.57 -9.03 28.42
CA THR A 53 9.80 -8.46 29.76
C THR A 53 9.41 -6.97 29.81
N PRO A 54 9.08 -6.42 31.00
CA PRO A 54 8.79 -4.99 31.14
C PRO A 54 9.90 -4.08 30.60
N ASP A 55 11.16 -4.41 30.85
CA ASP A 55 12.31 -3.63 30.35
C ASP A 55 12.37 -3.65 28.81
N GLU A 56 12.02 -4.78 28.20
CA GLU A 56 11.95 -4.91 26.76
C GLU A 56 10.79 -4.08 26.17
N ILE A 57 9.65 -3.98 26.86
CA ILE A 57 8.54 -3.08 26.47
C ILE A 57 9.02 -1.63 26.49
N ILE A 58 9.70 -1.22 27.56
CA ILE A 58 10.23 0.15 27.69
C ILE A 58 11.26 0.43 26.58
N ALA A 59 12.18 -0.50 26.32
CA ALA A 59 13.17 -0.37 25.26
C ALA A 59 12.53 -0.29 23.85
N ARG A 60 11.51 -1.12 23.59
CA ARG A 60 10.74 -1.10 22.33
C ARG A 60 9.97 0.21 22.17
N GLY A 61 9.36 0.72 23.25
CA GLY A 61 8.67 2.00 23.29
C GLY A 61 9.62 3.16 22.97
N LYS A 62 10.78 3.22 23.65
CA LYS A 62 11.83 4.23 23.40
C LYS A 62 12.32 4.18 21.95
N LYS A 63 12.67 3.00 21.44
CA LYS A 63 13.09 2.82 20.04
C LYS A 63 12.00 3.19 19.03
N GLY A 64 10.73 2.97 19.38
CA GLY A 64 9.57 3.42 18.60
C GLY A 64 9.48 4.94 18.56
N ASN A 65 9.60 5.58 19.72
CA ASN A 65 9.58 7.03 19.86
C ASN A 65 10.77 7.69 19.16
N GLU A 66 11.97 7.12 19.23
CA GLU A 66 13.15 7.59 18.48
C GLU A 66 12.93 7.55 16.96
N ARG A 67 12.30 6.50 16.44
CA ARG A 67 11.93 6.44 15.01
C ARG A 67 10.91 7.50 14.62
N PHE A 68 10.02 7.86 15.54
CA PHE A 68 9.04 8.93 15.35
C PHE A 68 9.72 10.31 15.38
N LEU A 69 10.53 10.57 16.41
CA LEU A 69 11.25 11.83 16.61
C LEU A 69 12.30 12.09 15.51
N SER A 70 13.02 11.07 15.06
CA SER A 70 14.02 11.18 13.99
C SER A 70 13.43 11.43 12.61
N GLY A 71 12.10 11.49 12.47
CA GLY A 71 11.45 11.79 11.19
C GLY A 71 11.62 10.71 10.12
N LYS A 72 12.15 9.52 10.46
CA LYS A 72 12.36 8.39 9.53
C LYS A 72 11.07 7.82 8.90
N ARG A 73 9.89 8.34 9.26
CA ARG A 73 8.60 8.05 8.60
C ARG A 73 8.19 9.12 7.57
N LYS A 74 8.84 10.29 7.53
CA LYS A 74 8.56 11.36 6.58
C LYS A 74 9.13 11.10 5.18
N THR A 75 10.05 10.13 5.03
CA THR A 75 10.78 9.88 3.78
C THR A 75 9.93 9.23 2.69
N GLY A 76 9.02 8.32 3.05
CA GLY A 76 8.26 7.56 2.05
C GLY A 76 7.34 8.41 1.17
N LEU A 77 6.86 9.57 1.66
CA LEU A 77 6.03 10.45 0.86
C LEU A 77 6.87 11.34 -0.07
N LEU A 78 8.01 11.83 0.41
CA LEU A 78 8.93 12.60 -0.43
C LEU A 78 9.54 11.72 -1.54
N ASP A 79 9.79 10.43 -1.24
CA ASP A 79 10.24 9.45 -2.23
C ASP A 79 9.23 9.26 -3.38
N LYS A 80 7.93 9.52 -3.14
CA LYS A 80 6.89 9.43 -4.19
C LYS A 80 6.94 10.61 -5.16
N ILE A 81 7.38 11.78 -4.71
CA ILE A 81 7.40 13.01 -5.51
C ILE A 81 8.77 13.22 -6.16
N ARG A 82 9.85 12.64 -5.60
CA ARG A 82 11.21 12.76 -6.15
C ARG A 82 11.32 12.44 -7.65
N PRO A 83 10.69 11.37 -8.18
CA PRO A 83 10.75 11.09 -9.62
C PRO A 83 10.16 12.22 -10.47
N ALA A 84 9.13 12.90 -9.98
CA ALA A 84 8.54 14.04 -10.67
C ALA A 84 9.46 15.26 -10.65
N ILE A 85 10.14 15.52 -9.52
CA ILE A 85 11.14 16.60 -9.42
C ILE A 85 12.27 16.35 -10.41
N GLU A 86 12.80 15.14 -10.46
CA GLU A 86 13.91 14.76 -11.36
C GLU A 86 13.51 14.81 -12.84
N ALA A 87 12.31 14.31 -13.18
CA ALA A 87 11.81 14.28 -14.55
C ALA A 87 11.32 15.66 -15.07
N THR A 88 11.22 16.66 -14.19
CA THR A 88 10.80 18.01 -14.61
C THR A 88 11.98 18.74 -15.25
N GLN A 89 11.84 19.03 -16.54
CA GLN A 89 12.72 19.96 -17.25
C GLN A 89 12.26 21.39 -16.98
N TYR A 90 13.17 22.24 -16.53
CA TYR A 90 12.89 23.62 -16.17
C TYR A 90 14.19 24.42 -16.19
N ASP A 91 14.20 25.53 -16.92
CA ASP A 91 15.41 26.32 -17.19
C ASP A 91 15.70 27.37 -16.11
N GLY A 92 14.78 27.58 -15.17
CA GLY A 92 14.91 28.54 -14.06
C GLY A 92 15.31 27.93 -12.73
N ASP A 93 15.22 28.72 -11.65
CA ASP A 93 15.58 28.29 -10.31
C ASP A 93 14.72 27.12 -9.80
N ARG A 94 15.34 26.05 -9.32
CA ARG A 94 14.68 24.80 -8.90
C ARG A 94 14.47 24.75 -7.39
N THR A 95 13.91 25.82 -6.83
CA THR A 95 13.62 25.92 -5.39
C THR A 95 12.12 25.90 -5.11
N ALA A 96 11.75 25.54 -3.87
CA ALA A 96 10.35 25.51 -3.42
C ALA A 96 9.69 26.90 -3.37
N LYS A 97 10.46 27.98 -3.52
CA LYS A 97 9.94 29.36 -3.58
C LYS A 97 9.55 29.77 -5.01
N ASN A 98 10.02 29.04 -6.01
CA ASN A 98 9.67 29.28 -7.40
C ASN A 98 8.36 28.55 -7.74
N TYR A 99 7.23 29.24 -7.54
CA TYR A 99 5.90 28.68 -7.78
C TYR A 99 5.71 28.10 -9.20
N PRO A 100 6.16 28.77 -10.28
CA PRO A 100 6.18 28.16 -11.61
C PRO A 100 6.89 26.80 -11.68
N PHE A 101 8.05 26.65 -11.05
CA PHE A 101 8.75 25.36 -10.98
C PHE A 101 7.96 24.33 -10.17
N VAL A 102 7.42 24.71 -9.00
CA VAL A 102 6.61 23.82 -8.16
C VAL A 102 5.36 23.33 -8.92
N ASN A 103 4.71 24.21 -9.68
CA ASN A 103 3.56 23.87 -10.51
C ASN A 103 3.94 22.92 -11.65
N ALA A 104 5.10 23.13 -12.29
CA ALA A 104 5.62 22.23 -13.31
C ALA A 104 5.90 20.83 -12.74
N VAL A 105 6.50 20.75 -11.54
CA VAL A 105 6.71 19.48 -10.82
C VAL A 105 5.39 18.80 -10.48
N ALA A 106 4.39 19.55 -10.02
CA ALA A 106 3.07 19.00 -9.70
C ALA A 106 2.38 18.42 -10.95
N ARG A 107 2.43 19.12 -12.08
CA ARG A 107 1.98 18.61 -13.38
C ARG A 107 2.71 17.32 -13.75
N LYS A 108 4.04 17.32 -13.63
CA LYS A 108 4.86 16.13 -13.94
C LYS A 108 4.50 14.94 -13.05
N ASN A 109 4.17 15.19 -11.80
CA ASN A 109 3.70 14.15 -10.87
C ASN A 109 2.37 13.54 -11.32
N VAL A 110 1.43 14.34 -11.83
CA VAL A 110 0.17 13.83 -12.39
C VAL A 110 0.44 12.97 -13.64
N GLU A 111 1.29 13.44 -14.56
CA GLU A 111 1.69 12.69 -15.75
C GLU A 111 2.28 11.32 -15.40
N LEU A 112 3.27 11.29 -14.50
CA LEU A 112 3.91 10.05 -14.05
C LEU A 112 2.93 9.13 -13.32
N THR A 113 1.98 9.68 -12.57
CA THR A 113 0.96 8.89 -11.88
C THR A 113 0.03 8.22 -12.89
N MET A 114 -0.44 8.94 -13.91
CA MET A 114 -1.26 8.36 -14.98
C MET A 114 -0.50 7.25 -15.72
N ALA A 115 0.77 7.50 -16.08
CA ALA A 115 1.62 6.49 -16.70
C ALA A 115 1.81 5.26 -15.79
N GLY A 116 2.02 5.48 -14.49
CA GLY A 116 2.13 4.42 -13.50
C GLY A 116 0.86 3.58 -13.34
N ILE A 117 -0.32 4.20 -13.37
CA ILE A 117 -1.61 3.48 -13.34
C ILE A 117 -1.75 2.58 -14.57
N ARG A 118 -1.45 3.10 -15.76
CA ARG A 118 -1.50 2.35 -17.02
C ARG A 118 -0.50 1.19 -17.05
N ALA A 119 0.71 1.42 -16.54
CA ALA A 119 1.75 0.39 -16.49
C ALA A 119 1.48 -0.66 -15.40
N GLY A 120 0.90 -0.26 -14.28
CA GLY A 120 0.71 -1.09 -13.09
C GLY A 120 -0.55 -1.95 -13.08
N SER A 121 -1.50 -1.72 -14.00
CA SER A 121 -2.77 -2.46 -14.04
C SER A 121 -3.16 -2.86 -15.45
N SER A 122 -3.01 -4.14 -15.77
CA SER A 122 -3.47 -4.75 -17.03
C SER A 122 -4.99 -4.67 -17.19
N VAL A 123 -5.74 -4.69 -16.07
CA VAL A 123 -7.20 -4.55 -16.08
C VAL A 123 -7.62 -3.16 -16.51
N LEU A 124 -7.07 -2.11 -15.88
CA LEU A 124 -7.41 -0.73 -16.23
C LEU A 124 -6.94 -0.38 -17.63
N LYS A 125 -5.74 -0.82 -18.01
CA LYS A 125 -5.24 -0.68 -19.38
C LYS A 125 -6.16 -1.36 -20.39
N GLY A 126 -6.56 -2.61 -20.14
CA GLY A 126 -7.47 -3.33 -21.02
C GLY A 126 -8.86 -2.69 -21.12
N LEU A 127 -9.34 -2.02 -20.07
CA LEU A 127 -10.59 -1.26 -20.10
C LEU A 127 -10.43 0.07 -20.87
N GLU A 128 -9.29 0.75 -20.74
CA GLU A 128 -8.97 1.98 -21.48
C GLU A 128 -8.80 1.68 -22.98
N ASP A 129 -8.06 0.64 -23.34
CA ASP A 129 -7.83 0.20 -24.73
C ASP A 129 -9.13 -0.19 -25.45
N LYS A 130 -10.09 -0.74 -24.69
CA LYS A 130 -11.44 -1.07 -25.19
C LYS A 130 -12.41 0.11 -25.18
N GLY A 131 -11.98 1.29 -24.74
CA GLY A 131 -12.81 2.48 -24.64
C GLY A 131 -13.89 2.44 -23.54
N GLY A 132 -13.81 1.47 -22.62
CA GLY A 132 -14.78 1.33 -21.52
C GLY A 132 -14.56 2.36 -20.40
N ILE A 133 -13.33 2.86 -20.26
CA ILE A 133 -12.96 3.97 -19.37
C ILE A 133 -11.94 4.88 -20.07
N LYS A 134 -11.74 6.10 -19.55
CA LYS A 134 -10.62 6.97 -19.92
C LYS A 134 -9.87 7.36 -18.64
N ILE A 135 -8.54 7.29 -18.66
CA ILE A 135 -7.72 7.81 -17.56
C ILE A 135 -7.33 9.25 -17.91
N ALA A 136 -7.82 10.19 -17.11
CA ALA A 136 -7.48 11.61 -17.21
C ALA A 136 -6.95 12.12 -15.87
N GLY A 137 -5.90 12.93 -15.94
CA GLY A 137 -5.36 13.64 -14.79
C GLY A 137 -6.03 15.00 -14.66
N ALA A 138 -5.96 15.61 -13.48
CA ALA A 138 -6.44 16.96 -13.29
C ALA A 138 -5.59 17.71 -12.25
N MET A 139 -5.41 19.00 -12.45
CA MET A 139 -4.83 19.92 -11.46
C MET A 139 -5.86 20.98 -11.12
N TYR A 140 -6.05 21.19 -9.82
CA TYR A 140 -6.94 22.21 -9.28
C TYR A 140 -6.15 23.46 -8.91
N SER A 141 -6.57 24.63 -9.41
CA SER A 141 -6.01 25.92 -9.03
C SER A 141 -6.74 26.45 -7.80
N ILE A 142 -6.01 26.63 -6.70
CA ILE A 142 -6.55 27.18 -5.45
C ILE A 142 -6.90 28.66 -5.59
N GLU A 143 -6.17 29.39 -6.45
CA GLU A 143 -6.37 30.83 -6.68
C GLU A 143 -7.66 31.13 -7.43
N THR A 144 -7.99 30.31 -8.44
CA THR A 144 -9.09 30.59 -9.37
C THR A 144 -10.28 29.64 -9.21
N GLY A 145 -10.09 28.51 -8.53
CA GLY A 145 -11.08 27.43 -8.47
C GLY A 145 -11.19 26.61 -9.76
N ALA A 146 -10.36 26.89 -10.77
CA ALA A 146 -10.39 26.19 -12.04
C ALA A 146 -9.74 24.81 -11.96
N VAL A 147 -10.23 23.88 -12.79
CA VAL A 147 -9.63 22.56 -12.99
C VAL A 147 -9.06 22.47 -14.40
N GLU A 148 -7.77 22.16 -14.50
CA GLU A 148 -7.11 21.84 -15.76
C GLU A 148 -7.01 20.32 -15.90
N PHE A 149 -7.50 19.77 -17.01
CA PHE A 149 -7.46 18.34 -17.28
C PHE A 149 -6.29 17.97 -18.20
N PHE A 150 -5.69 16.81 -17.95
CA PHE A 150 -4.67 16.17 -18.79
C PHE A 150 -5.23 14.86 -19.33
N SER A 151 -4.95 14.54 -20.59
CA SER A 151 -5.34 13.28 -21.21
C SER A 151 -4.21 12.66 -21.99
#